data_AF-A0A562MFG1-F1
#
_entry.id   AF-A0A562MFG1-F1
#
_cell.length_a   1.000
_cell.length_b   1.000
_cell.length_c   1.000
_cell.angle_alpha   90.00
_cell.angle_beta   90.00
_cell.angle_gamma   90.00
#
_symmetry.space_group_name_H-M   'P 1'
#
loop_
_entity.id
_entity.type
_entity.pdbx_description
1 polymer ?
#
loop_
_entity_poly.entity_id
_entity_poly.type
_entity_poly.pdbx_seq_one_letter_code
_entity_poly.pdbx_strand_id
1 'polypeptide(L)' 'MNDLTLPLSGLSSVGGKSVVARFDGGMLSSDSGVLALAEVEKRLRVADRLARCIDDPRSPDQVIHNFADM' A
#
# COMPACT_ATOMS: atom_id res chain seq x y z
N MET A 1 -17.46 22.83 7.29
CA MET A 1 -16.93 21.47 7.05
C MET A 1 -17.05 21.25 5.56
N ASN A 2 -15.95 21.31 4.81
CA ASN A 2 -15.99 21.40 3.34
C ASN A 2 -16.35 20.03 2.74
N ASP A 3 -17.57 19.93 2.23
CA ASP A 3 -18.17 18.72 1.63
C ASP A 3 -17.64 18.42 0.20
N LEU A 4 -16.45 18.93 -0.14
CA LEU A 4 -15.86 18.86 -1.48
C LEU A 4 -14.81 17.75 -1.63
N THR A 5 -14.36 17.14 -0.53
CA THR A 5 -13.32 16.10 -0.61
C THR A 5 -13.93 14.80 -1.13
N LEU A 6 -13.67 14.50 -2.39
CA LEU A 6 -14.11 13.28 -3.03
C LEU A 6 -13.49 12.05 -2.35
N PRO A 7 -14.25 10.95 -2.23
CA PRO A 7 -13.70 9.70 -1.71
C PRO A 7 -12.59 9.17 -2.63
N LEU A 8 -11.58 8.56 -2.02
CA LEU A 8 -10.50 7.90 -2.75
C LEU A 8 -11.09 6.75 -3.57
N SER A 9 -10.93 6.85 -4.88
CA SER A 9 -11.51 5.91 -5.84
C SER A 9 -10.61 4.70 -6.07
N GLY A 10 -11.25 3.58 -6.42
CA GLY A 10 -10.55 2.36 -6.82
C GLY A 10 -9.98 1.53 -5.67
N LEU A 11 -10.47 1.71 -4.44
CA LEU A 11 -10.09 0.82 -3.35
C LEU A 11 -10.70 -0.57 -3.56
N SER A 12 -9.87 -1.59 -3.43
CA SER A 12 -10.32 -2.98 -3.36
C SER A 12 -11.24 -3.23 -2.15
N SER A 13 -12.24 -4.12 -2.30
CA SER A 13 -13.07 -4.58 -1.18
C SER A 13 -12.27 -5.37 -0.14
N VAL A 14 -12.65 -5.29 1.13
CA VAL A 14 -12.06 -6.07 2.24
C VAL A 14 -13.13 -6.99 2.82
N GLY A 15 -12.89 -8.30 2.80
CA GLY A 15 -13.86 -9.31 3.28
C GLY A 15 -15.22 -9.22 2.57
N GLY A 16 -15.23 -8.88 1.27
CA GLY A 16 -16.45 -8.68 0.48
C GLY A 16 -17.19 -7.35 0.75
N LYS A 17 -16.65 -6.48 1.61
CA LYS A 17 -17.25 -5.18 1.93
C LYS A 17 -16.56 -4.07 1.14
N SER A 18 -17.35 -3.14 0.61
CA SER A 18 -16.83 -1.93 -0.03
C SER A 18 -16.10 -1.06 0.98
N VAL A 19 -14.94 -0.54 0.60
CA VAL A 19 -14.14 0.38 1.41
C VAL A 19 -14.25 1.78 0.81
N VAL A 20 -14.60 2.75 1.64
CA VAL A 20 -14.67 4.16 1.27
C VAL A 20 -13.74 4.93 2.20
N ALA A 21 -12.76 5.63 1.63
CA ALA A 21 -11.82 6.45 2.38
C ALA A 21 -11.90 7.91 1.94
N ARG A 22 -11.78 8.84 2.88
CA ARG A 22 -11.64 10.28 2.67
C ARG A 22 -10.46 10.78 3.48
N PHE A 23 -9.72 11.74 2.92
CA PHE A 23 -8.56 12.36 3.57
C PHE A 23 -8.83 13.84 3.85
N ASP A 24 -9.89 14.10 4.62
CA ASP A 24 -10.38 15.43 4.96
C ASP A 24 -10.34 15.75 6.46
N GLY A 25 -9.73 14.86 7.26
CA GLY A 25 -9.57 15.02 8.71
C GLY A 25 -8.61 16.15 9.13
N GLY A 26 -7.99 16.87 8.20
CA GLY A 26 -6.99 17.91 8.51
C GLY A 26 -5.64 17.31 8.91
N MET A 27 -4.99 17.89 9.92
CA MET A 27 -3.66 17.46 10.43
C MET A 27 -3.78 16.27 11.38
N LEU A 28 -4.52 15.24 10.98
CA LEU A 28 -4.63 13.98 11.71
C LEU A 28 -3.76 12.93 11.04
N SER A 29 -2.98 12.22 11.84
CA SER A 29 -2.31 11.01 11.38
C SER A 29 -3.25 9.82 11.59
N SER A 30 -3.38 8.99 10.57
CA SER A 30 -4.13 7.75 10.63
C SER A 30 -3.41 6.70 9.80
N ASP A 31 -3.39 5.47 10.30
CA ASP A 31 -2.90 4.31 9.54
C ASP A 31 -3.75 4.03 8.29
N SER A 32 -4.90 4.70 8.13
CA SER A 32 -5.76 4.60 6.94
C SER A 32 -5.03 4.96 5.63
N GLY A 33 -3.95 5.74 5.68
CA GLY A 33 -3.07 5.99 4.53
C GLY A 33 -2.51 4.71 3.90
N VAL A 34 -2.35 3.64 4.70
CA VAL A 34 -1.88 2.33 4.24
C VAL A 34 -2.84 1.72 3.21
N LEU A 35 -4.15 2.02 3.26
CA LEU A 35 -5.11 1.53 2.26
C LEU A 35 -4.81 2.07 0.86
N ALA A 36 -4.44 3.35 0.76
CA ALA A 36 -4.07 3.96 -0.52
C ALA A 36 -2.76 3.37 -1.03
N LEU A 37 -1.75 3.22 -0.15
CA LEU A 37 -0.47 2.62 -0.50
C LEU A 37 -0.62 1.15 -0.93
N ALA A 38 -1.47 0.37 -0.26
CA ALA A 38 -1.75 -1.01 -0.64
C ALA A 38 -2.37 -1.12 -2.04
N GLU A 39 -3.25 -0.20 -2.42
CA GLU A 39 -3.84 -0.19 -3.77
C GLU A 39 -2.81 0.23 -4.84
N VAL A 40 -1.92 1.17 -4.51
CA VAL A 40 -0.77 1.53 -5.38
C VAL A 40 0.15 0.32 -5.56
N GLU A 41 0.49 -0.38 -4.49
CA GLU A 41 1.36 -1.56 -4.54
C GLU A 41 0.74 -2.66 -5.42
N LYS A 42 -0.55 -3.00 -5.22
CA LYS A 42 -1.24 -3.99 -6.04
C LYS A 42 -1.18 -3.70 -7.54
N ARG A 43 -1.25 -2.42 -7.93
CA ARG A 43 -1.29 -2.00 -9.34
C ARG A 43 0.09 -1.84 -9.95
N LEU A 44 1.01 -1.23 -9.22
CA LEU A 44 2.30 -0.81 -9.76
C LEU A 44 3.43 -1.76 -9.41
N ARG A 45 3.24 -2.65 -8.42
CA ARG A 45 4.24 -3.60 -7.93
C ARG A 45 5.54 -2.88 -7.55
N VAL A 46 5.41 -1.83 -6.73
CA VAL A 46 6.52 -0.93 -6.43
C VAL A 46 7.58 -1.66 -5.61
N ALA A 47 7.16 -2.45 -4.62
CA ALA A 47 8.05 -3.27 -3.81
C ALA A 47 8.83 -4.29 -4.67
N ASP A 48 8.13 -5.03 -5.54
CA ASP A 48 8.77 -5.97 -6.48
C ASP A 48 9.81 -5.27 -7.39
N ARG A 49 9.45 -4.09 -7.92
CA ARG A 49 10.35 -3.32 -8.79
C ARG A 49 11.57 -2.83 -8.05
N LEU A 50 11.39 -2.36 -6.82
CA LEU A 50 12.49 -1.90 -5.98
C LEU A 50 13.40 -3.06 -5.58
N ALA A 51 12.83 -4.19 -5.17
CA ALA A 51 13.57 -5.39 -4.80
C ALA A 51 14.50 -5.88 -5.92
N ARG A 52 14.05 -5.80 -7.18
CA ARG A 52 14.88 -6.16 -8.36
C ARG A 52 16.07 -5.24 -8.59
N CYS A 53 16.08 -4.04 -8.03
CA CYS A 53 17.20 -3.11 -8.13
C CYS A 53 18.25 -3.34 -7.04
N ILE A 54 17.99 -4.23 -6.08
CA ILE A 54 18.89 -4.53 -4.98
C ILE A 54 19.64 -5.82 -5.31
N ASP A 55 20.96 -5.73 -5.42
CA ASP A 55 21.81 -6.92 -5.44
C ASP A 55 21.72 -7.57 -4.06
N ASP A 56 21.29 -8.83 -4.03
CA ASP A 56 21.16 -9.60 -2.79
C ASP A 56 22.38 -10.52 -2.58
N PRO A 57 23.36 -10.14 -1.74
CA PRO A 57 24.54 -10.95 -1.50
C PRO A 57 24.29 -12.08 -0.48
N ARG A 58 23.07 -12.19 0.08
CA ARG A 58 22.76 -13.19 1.10
C ARG A 58 22.73 -14.58 0.47
N SER A 59 23.20 -15.57 1.22
CA SER A 59 23.15 -16.97 0.79
C SER A 59 21.68 -17.43 0.70
N PRO A 60 21.19 -17.90 -0.45
CA PRO A 60 19.76 -18.21 -0.65
C PRO A 60 19.22 -19.30 0.29
N ASP A 61 20.08 -20.22 0.74
CA ASP A 61 19.77 -21.28 1.71
C ASP A 61 19.49 -20.74 3.13
N GLN A 62 19.82 -19.47 3.38
CA GLN A 62 19.64 -18.80 4.67
C GLN A 62 18.58 -17.69 4.63
N VAL A 63 17.85 -17.55 3.51
CA VAL A 63 16.82 -16.52 3.33
C VAL A 63 15.43 -17.15 3.38
N ILE A 64 14.64 -16.76 4.39
CA ILE A 64 13.24 -17.17 4.55
C ILE A 64 12.28 -16.16 3.91
N HIS A 65 12.64 -14.87 3.95
CA HIS A 65 11.84 -13.76 3.42
C HIS A 65 12.65 -12.98 2.39
N ASN A 66 12.13 -12.92 1.16
CA ASN A 66 12.73 -12.14 0.09
C ASN A 66 12.47 -10.65 0.30
N PHE A 67 13.22 -9.77 -0.36
CA PHE A 67 13.01 -8.32 -0.30
C PHE A 67 11.62 -7.88 -0.75
N ALA A 68 10.98 -8.64 -1.64
CA ALA A 68 9.61 -8.39 -2.07
C ALA A 68 8.55 -8.77 -1.02
N ASP A 69 8.92 -9.55 0.01
CA ASP A 69 8.00 -10.00 1.06
C ASP A 69 7.91 -9.02 2.25
N MET A 70 8.78 -7.99 2.29
CA MET A 70 8.75 -6.89 3.26
C MET A 70 7.71 -5.83 2.87
#